data_AF-A0A1M5YWJ3-F1
#
_entry.id   AF-A0A1M5YWJ3-F1
#
_cell.length_a   1.000
_cell.length_b   1.000
_cell.length_c   1.000
_cell.angle_alpha   90.00
_cell.angle_beta   90.00
_cell.angle_gamma   90.00
#
_symmetry.space_group_name_H-M   'P 1'
#
loop_
_entity.id
_entity.type
_entity.pdbx_description
1 polymer ?
#
loop_
_entity_poly.entity_id
_entity_poly.type
_entity_poly.pdbx_seq_one_letter_code
_entity_poly.pdbx_strand_id
1 'polypeptide(L)' 'MADDTIVAGRIILGLKTLRDHLGCSLHEALDAYVACYEVLRRERPADFTKSHEEYWANFYS' A
#
# COMPACT_ATOMS: atom_id res chain seq x y z
N MET A 1 8.29 -5.88 -6.03
CA MET A 1 8.18 -4.41 -6.24
C MET A 1 7.11 -3.88 -5.26
N ALA A 2 6.94 -2.57 -5.06
CA ALA A 2 6.02 -2.06 -4.02
C ALA A 2 4.61 -2.69 -4.12
N ASP A 3 4.13 -2.97 -5.33
CA ASP A 3 2.86 -3.64 -5.62
C ASP A 3 2.69 -4.97 -4.87
N ASP A 4 3.70 -5.86 -4.88
CA ASP A 4 3.61 -7.16 -4.20
C ASP A 4 3.45 -6.97 -2.69
N THR A 5 4.09 -5.94 -2.14
CA THR A 5 3.98 -5.61 -0.71
C THR A 5 2.63 -4.98 -0.37
N ILE A 6 2.06 -4.21 -1.31
CA ILE A 6 0.72 -3.64 -1.20
C ILE A 6 -0.32 -4.76 -1.24
N VAL A 7 -0.28 -5.63 -2.25
CA VAL A 7 -1.19 -6.78 -2.36
C VAL A 7 -1.12 -7.68 -1.11
N ALA A 8 0.09 -7.95 -0.61
CA ALA A 8 0.30 -8.75 0.59
C ALA A 8 -0.09 -8.05 1.91
N GLY A 9 -0.54 -6.79 1.88
CA GLY A 9 -0.89 -6.02 3.08
C GLY A 9 0.29 -5.72 4.00
N ARG A 10 1.51 -5.69 3.47
CA ARG A 10 2.74 -5.34 4.21
C ARG A 10 2.97 -3.82 4.18
N ILE A 11 2.03 -3.07 4.75
CA ILE A 11 1.94 -1.61 4.63
C ILE A 11 3.24 -0.89 4.96
N ILE A 12 3.85 -1.17 6.12
CA ILE A 12 5.10 -0.52 6.55
C ILE A 12 6.25 -0.78 5.56
N LEU A 13 6.34 -2.01 5.04
CA LEU A 13 7.39 -2.37 4.09
C LEU A 13 7.18 -1.69 2.74
N GLY A 14 5.94 -1.61 2.26
CA GLY A 14 5.63 -0.91 1.02
C GLY A 14 5.86 0.60 1.13
N LEU A 15 5.49 1.23 2.25
CA LEU A 15 5.79 2.62 2.54
C LEU A 15 7.30 2.90 2.56
N LYS A 16 8.07 2.03 3.23
CA LYS A 16 9.54 2.16 3.24
C LYS A 16 10.11 2.04 1.84
N THR A 17 9.63 1.06 1.06
CA THR A 17 10.08 0.84 -0.32
C THR A 17 9.78 2.04 -1.21
N LEU A 18 8.57 2.61 -1.12
CA LEU A 18 8.18 3.80 -1.89
C LEU A 18 8.99 5.03 -1.47
N ARG A 19 9.16 5.25 -0.17
CA ARG A 19 9.96 6.36 0.35
C ARG A 19 11.40 6.30 -0.13
N ASP A 20 12.03 5.13 -0.01
CA ASP A 20 13.43 4.93 -0.39
C ASP A 20 13.60 5.01 -1.92
N HIS A 21 12.61 4.56 -2.70
CA HIS A 21 12.64 4.62 -4.17
C HIS A 21 12.41 6.04 -4.72
N LEU A 22 11.44 6.77 -4.16
CA LEU A 22 11.08 8.11 -4.61
C LEU A 22 11.95 9.21 -3.98
N GLY A 23 12.71 8.90 -2.93
CA GLY A 23 13.51 9.87 -2.18
C GLY A 23 12.64 10.94 -1.50
N CYS A 24 11.40 10.59 -1.13
CA CYS A 24 10.39 11.54 -0.65
C CYS A 24 10.20 11.49 0.87
N SER A 25 9.35 12.37 1.39
CA SER A 25 8.90 12.35 2.78
C SER A 25 7.99 11.14 3.06
N LEU A 26 7.76 10.86 4.35
CA LEU A 26 6.82 9.80 4.74
C LEU A 26 5.38 10.09 4.27
N HIS A 27 4.97 11.37 4.28
CA HIS A 27 3.64 11.77 3.83
C HIS A 27 3.47 11.51 2.33
N GLU A 28 4.43 11.95 1.52
CA GLU A 28 4.41 11.71 0.07
C GLU A 28 4.45 10.22 -0.27
N ALA A 29 5.20 9.42 0.51
CA ALA A 29 5.20 7.97 0.35
C ALA A 29 3.85 7.34 0.69
N LEU A 30 3.14 7.87 1.69
CA LEU A 30 1.78 7.43 2.04
C LEU A 30 0.77 7.78 0.95
N ASP A 31 0.83 9.00 0.41
CA ASP A 31 -0.04 9.41 -0.71
C ASP A 31 0.18 8.51 -1.93
N ALA A 32 1.44 8.23 -2.27
CA ALA A 32 1.80 7.31 -3.34
C ALA A 32 1.31 5.88 -3.06
N TYR A 33 1.45 5.41 -1.81
CA TYR A 33 0.98 4.08 -1.40
C TYR A 33 -0.53 3.94 -1.58
N VAL A 34 -1.30 4.93 -1.13
CA VAL A 34 -2.78 4.93 -1.23
C VAL A 34 -3.19 4.93 -2.71
N ALA A 35 -2.57 5.76 -3.54
CA ALA A 35 -2.84 5.78 -4.98
C ALA A 35 -2.58 4.43 -5.65
N CYS A 36 -1.43 3.80 -5.37
CA CYS A 36 -1.10 2.47 -5.89
C CYS A 36 -2.08 1.41 -5.39
N TYR A 37 -2.43 1.44 -4.10
CA TYR A 37 -3.42 0.55 -3.50
C TYR A 37 -4.78 0.64 -4.22
N GLU A 38 -5.30 1.85 -4.47
CA GLU A 38 -6.58 2.05 -5.14
C GLU A 38 -6.59 1.54 -6.59
N VAL A 39 -5.49 1.73 -7.31
CA VAL A 39 -5.32 1.20 -8.67
C VAL A 39 -5.29 -0.32 -8.63
N LEU A 40 -4.44 -0.92 -7.81
CA LEU A 40 -4.30 -2.37 -7.71
C LEU A 40 -5.60 -3.04 -7.26
N ARG A 41 -6.30 -2.44 -6.29
CA ARG A 41 -7.59 -2.95 -5.78
C ARG A 41 -8.65 -2.97 -6.89
N ARG A 42 -8.63 -1.99 -7.79
CA ARG A 42 -9.58 -1.86 -8.91
C ARG A 42 -9.24 -2.80 -10.06
N GLU A 43 -7.97 -2.89 -10.42
CA GLU A 43 -7.52 -3.66 -11.59
C GLU A 43 -7.33 -5.15 -11.27
N ARG A 44 -6.96 -5.48 -10.03
CA ARG A 44 -6.64 -6.84 -9.59
C ARG A 44 -7.34 -7.19 -8.27
N PRO A 45 -8.68 -7.09 -8.19
CA PRO A 45 -9.41 -7.30 -6.93
C PRO A 45 -9.21 -8.71 -6.36
N ALA A 46 -9.02 -9.73 -7.22
CA ALA A 46 -8.83 -11.11 -6.81
C ALA A 46 -7.51 -11.36 -6.05
N ASP A 47 -6.51 -10.50 -6.22
CA ASP A 47 -5.22 -10.64 -5.55
C ASP A 47 -5.31 -10.21 -4.07
N PHE A 48 -6.35 -9.47 -3.70
CA PHE A 48 -6.55 -9.02 -2.33
C PHE A 48 -7.44 -9.99 -1.55
N THR A 49 -6.87 -10.64 -0.55
CA THR A 49 -7.60 -11.61 0.29
C THR A 49 -8.38 -10.98 1.45
N LYS A 50 -8.23 -9.68 1.68
CA LYS A 50 -8.87 -8.92 2.77
C LYS A 50 -9.84 -7.88 2.22
N SER A 51 -10.89 -7.55 2.96
CA SER A 51 -11.71 -6.37 2.69
C SER A 51 -10.90 -5.07 2.80
N HIS A 52 -11.46 -3.94 2.35
CA HIS A 52 -10.80 -2.64 2.52
C HIS A 52 -10.57 -2.32 4.00
N GLU A 53 -11.58 -2.53 4.84
CA GLU A 53 -11.51 -2.27 6.28
C GLU A 53 -10.48 -3.18 6.97
N GLU A 54 -10.49 -4.48 6.68
CA GLU A 54 -9.55 -5.45 7.25
C GLU A 54 -8.09 -5.18 6.85
N TYR A 55 -7.90 -4.60 5.66
CA TYR A 55 -6.58 -4.23 5.17
C TYR A 55 -5.98 -3.07 5.98
N TRP A 56 -6.80 -2.06 6.32
CA TRP A 56 -6.35 -0.83 7.00
C TRP A 56 -6.48 -0.86 8.53
N ALA A 57 -7.15 -1.87 9.10
CA ALA A 57 -7.46 -1.95 10.53
C ALA A 57 -6.28 -1.67 11.49
N ASN A 58 -5.10 -2.18 11.17
CA ASN A 58 -3.91 -2.07 12.04
C ASN A 58 -3.03 -0.84 11.74
N PHE A 59 -3.43 0.01 10.78
CA PHE A 59 -2.63 1.17 10.37
C PHE A 59 -3.08 2.47 11.06
N TYR A 60 -4.36 2.58 11.37
CA TYR A 60 -4.97 3.76 12.00
C TYR A 60 -5.22 3.60 13.52
N SER A 61 -4.70 2.54 14.15
CA SER A 61 -4.82 2.31 15.60
C SER A 61 -3.75 3.04 16.41
#